data_AF-A0A2H9NP11-F1
#
_entry.id   AF-A0A2H9NP11-F1
#
_cell.length_a   1.000
_cell.length_b   1.000
_cell.length_c   1.000
_cell.angle_alpha   90.00
_cell.angle_beta   90.00
_cell.angle_gamma   90.00
#
_symmetry.space_group_name_H-M   'P 1'
#
loop_
_entity.id
_entity.type
_entity.pdbx_description
1 polymer ?
#
loop_
_entity_poly.entity_id
_entity_poly.type
_entity_poly.pdbx_seq_one_letter_code
_entity_poly.pdbx_strand_id
1 'polypeptide(L)'
;MKTIKLGILGLLLALSSCAVLDHDTGAQRLDRNARWALLPIVNHTDVAQAGLRAEAITEVLLRARGIADLRRYPAALNQDTLFEPAERGMLTEAMDWAREQGVRYAVTGVVDEWHYKVGIDGEPAAGITFQVIDLQAGEKVVWSAAGGKSGWSREALSAVAQKLIKDLLSDAPLE
;
A
#
# COMPACT_ATOMS: atom_id res chain seq x y z
N MET A 1 32.40 11.54 -33.35
CA MET A 1 32.46 11.78 -31.88
C MET A 1 31.19 12.42 -31.28
N LYS A 2 30.40 13.24 -32.00
CA LYS A 2 29.13 13.80 -31.47
C LYS A 2 27.95 12.80 -31.50
N THR A 3 27.91 11.88 -32.46
CA THR A 3 26.85 10.85 -32.60
C THR A 3 26.90 9.75 -31.54
N ILE A 4 28.10 9.35 -31.12
CA ILE A 4 28.30 8.36 -30.03
C ILE A 4 27.80 8.91 -28.68
N LYS A 5 27.96 10.22 -28.43
CA LYS A 5 27.46 10.86 -27.19
C LYS A 5 25.93 10.92 -27.15
N LEU A 6 25.26 11.04 -28.30
CA LEU A 6 23.80 11.02 -28.39
C LEU A 6 23.22 9.61 -28.20
N GLY A 7 23.92 8.59 -28.69
CA GLY A 7 23.52 7.18 -28.51
C GLY A 7 23.58 6.72 -27.05
N ILE A 8 24.57 7.17 -26.27
CA ILE A 8 24.68 6.85 -24.84
C ILE A 8 23.57 7.54 -24.02
N LEU A 9 23.17 8.75 -24.39
CA LEU A 9 22.09 9.47 -23.71
C LEU A 9 20.72 8.82 -23.97
N GLY A 10 20.50 8.26 -25.16
CA GLY A 10 19.29 7.50 -25.49
C GLY A 10 19.22 6.13 -24.80
N LEU A 11 20.36 5.46 -24.59
CA LEU A 11 20.41 4.14 -23.95
C LEU A 11 20.25 4.22 -22.42
N LEU A 12 20.63 5.34 -21.79
CA LEU A 12 20.42 5.58 -20.36
C LEU A 12 18.94 5.83 -19.98
N LEU A 13 18.07 6.15 -20.94
CA LEU A 13 16.65 6.43 -20.71
C LEU A 13 15.75 5.19 -20.83
N ALA A 14 16.28 4.03 -21.24
CA ALA A 14 15.49 2.84 -21.53
C ALA A 14 15.47 1.80 -20.39
N LEU A 15 16.07 2.08 -19.23
CA LEU A 15 16.06 1.18 -18.06
C LEU A 15 14.83 1.46 -17.18
N SER A 16 13.63 1.17 -17.69
CA SER A 16 12.39 1.23 -16.92
C SER A 16 12.29 0.01 -15.99
N SER A 17 12.25 0.24 -14.68
CA SER A 17 11.77 -0.76 -13.71
C SER A 17 10.34 -1.13 -14.08
N CYS A 18 10.06 -2.43 -14.24
CA CYS A 18 8.73 -2.92 -14.54
C CYS A 18 7.82 -2.69 -13.33
N ALA A 19 6.74 -1.94 -13.55
CA ALA A 19 5.65 -1.78 -12.61
C ALA A 19 4.33 -1.97 -13.34
N VAL A 20 3.34 -2.53 -12.65
CA VAL A 20 1.94 -2.57 -13.08
C VAL A 20 1.14 -1.90 -11.98
N LEU A 21 0.24 -0.99 -12.37
CA LEU A 21 -0.65 -0.26 -11.47
C LEU A 21 -2.05 -0.27 -12.10
N ASP A 22 -3.05 -0.61 -11.31
CA ASP A 22 -4.46 -0.55 -11.67
C ASP A 22 -5.21 0.21 -10.57
N HIS A 23 -6.00 1.21 -10.95
CA HIS A 23 -6.72 2.10 -10.03
C HIS A 23 -8.21 2.12 -10.37
N ASP A 24 -9.05 1.87 -9.37
CA ASP A 24 -10.48 2.17 -9.45
C ASP A 24 -10.71 3.58 -8.90
N THR A 25 -10.70 4.56 -9.79
CA THR A 25 -11.11 5.93 -9.45
C THR A 25 -12.63 5.97 -9.35
N GLY A 26 -13.17 5.63 -8.18
CA GLY A 26 -14.56 5.94 -7.86
C GLY A 26 -14.84 7.43 -8.15
N ALA A 27 -16.03 7.76 -8.64
CA ALA A 27 -16.39 9.14 -9.02
C ALA A 27 -16.37 10.15 -7.85
N GLN A 28 -16.26 9.65 -6.61
CA GLN A 28 -16.35 10.43 -5.39
C GLN A 28 -14.97 10.92 -4.95
N ARG A 29 -14.87 12.23 -4.69
CA ARG A 29 -13.70 12.82 -4.04
C ARG A 29 -13.68 12.45 -2.54
N LEU A 30 -12.49 12.24 -2.01
CA LEU A 30 -12.25 11.77 -0.65
C LEU A 30 -11.78 12.95 0.22
N ASP A 31 -12.60 13.38 1.17
CA ASP A 31 -12.27 14.50 2.06
C ASP A 31 -11.06 14.17 2.96
N ARG A 32 -9.95 14.88 2.75
CA ARG A 32 -8.71 14.69 3.53
C ARG A 32 -8.84 15.11 4.99
N ASN A 33 -9.81 15.98 5.31
CA ASN A 33 -10.04 16.51 6.65
C ASN A 33 -11.03 15.65 7.45
N ALA A 34 -11.64 14.65 6.81
CA ALA A 34 -12.41 13.64 7.50
C ALA A 34 -11.53 12.87 8.50
N ARG A 35 -12.18 12.07 9.36
CA ARG A 35 -11.45 11.10 10.18
C ARG A 35 -11.16 9.85 9.37
N TRP A 36 -9.89 9.46 9.33
CA TRP A 36 -9.40 8.28 8.64
C TRP A 36 -8.91 7.22 9.64
N ALA A 37 -8.97 5.96 9.24
CA ALA A 37 -8.28 4.86 9.91
C ALA A 37 -7.38 4.09 8.94
N LEU A 38 -6.20 3.71 9.40
CA LEU A 38 -5.41 2.63 8.80
C LEU A 38 -5.72 1.35 9.56
N LEU A 39 -6.43 0.44 8.89
CA LEU A 39 -6.71 -0.91 9.36
C LEU A 39 -5.53 -1.83 9.04
N PRO A 40 -5.50 -3.06 9.60
CA PRO A 40 -4.45 -4.01 9.30
C PRO A 40 -4.30 -4.26 7.80
N ILE A 41 -3.06 -4.30 7.32
CA ILE A 41 -2.74 -4.76 5.97
C ILE A 41 -2.40 -6.24 6.06
N VAL A 42 -3.20 -7.08 5.41
CA VAL A 42 -3.05 -8.53 5.44
C VAL A 42 -1.75 -8.93 4.73
N ASN A 43 -1.07 -9.95 5.25
CA ASN A 43 0.17 -10.45 4.68
C ASN A 43 -0.04 -11.81 4.03
N HIS A 44 -0.16 -11.87 2.70
CA HIS A 44 -0.25 -13.13 1.95
C HIS A 44 1.13 -13.69 1.54
N THR A 45 2.20 -13.17 2.12
CA THR A 45 3.57 -13.64 1.85
C THR A 45 4.09 -14.52 2.97
N ASP A 46 5.16 -15.26 2.69
CA ASP A 46 5.95 -15.98 3.70
C ASP A 46 6.91 -15.07 4.48
N VAL A 47 6.97 -13.77 4.13
CA VAL A 47 7.87 -12.82 4.77
C VAL A 47 7.26 -12.26 6.03
N ALA A 48 7.90 -12.56 7.16
CA ALA A 48 7.48 -12.07 8.46
C ALA A 48 7.25 -10.55 8.46
N GLN A 49 6.10 -10.15 9.01
CA GLN A 49 5.73 -8.76 9.24
C GLN A 49 5.65 -7.88 7.96
N ALA A 50 5.53 -8.45 6.76
CA ALA A 50 5.44 -7.63 5.53
C ALA A 50 4.22 -6.68 5.58
N GLY A 51 3.07 -7.14 6.09
CA GLY A 51 1.89 -6.30 6.34
C GLY A 51 2.19 -5.13 7.29
N LEU A 52 2.78 -5.38 8.46
CA LEU A 52 3.16 -4.34 9.42
C LEU A 52 4.16 -3.32 8.85
N ARG A 53 5.06 -3.76 7.97
CA ARG A 53 6.02 -2.90 7.26
C ARG A 53 5.30 -2.03 6.22
N ALA A 54 4.36 -2.60 5.47
CA ALA A 54 3.51 -1.87 4.55
C ALA A 54 2.63 -0.84 5.28
N GLU A 55 2.08 -1.18 6.45
CA GLU A 55 1.31 -0.25 7.29
C GLU A 55 2.15 0.95 7.70
N ALA A 56 3.37 0.74 8.20
CA ALA A 56 4.25 1.82 8.64
C ALA A 56 4.59 2.79 7.49
N ILE A 57 4.81 2.27 6.28
CA ILE A 57 5.05 3.08 5.09
C ILE A 57 3.78 3.83 4.68
N THR A 58 2.65 3.13 4.63
CA THR A 58 1.34 3.67 4.24
C THR A 58 0.93 4.81 5.18
N GLU A 59 1.07 4.63 6.49
CA GLU A 59 0.72 5.66 7.48
C GLU A 59 1.44 6.99 7.19
N VAL A 60 2.76 6.92 7.00
CA VAL A 60 3.57 8.12 6.72
C VAL A 60 3.17 8.76 5.40
N LEU A 61 2.90 7.97 4.36
CA LEU A 61 2.50 8.49 3.05
C LEU A 61 1.09 9.10 3.05
N LEU A 62 0.13 8.52 3.76
CA LEU A 62 -1.21 9.10 3.95
C LEU A 62 -1.11 10.46 4.65
N ARG A 63 -0.33 10.55 5.73
CA ARG A 63 -0.07 11.82 6.43
C ARG A 63 0.63 12.84 5.53
N ALA A 64 1.62 12.41 4.73
CA ALA A 64 2.31 13.28 3.77
C ALA A 64 1.38 13.80 2.66
N ARG A 65 0.29 13.09 2.36
CA ARG A 65 -0.77 13.53 1.44
C ARG A 65 -1.82 14.42 2.10
N GLY A 66 -1.62 14.83 3.35
CA GLY A 66 -2.46 15.82 4.05
C GLY A 66 -3.60 15.24 4.89
N ILE A 67 -3.63 13.92 5.11
CA ILE A 67 -4.59 13.29 6.03
C ILE A 67 -4.07 13.47 7.46
N ALA A 68 -4.62 14.44 8.19
CA ALA A 68 -4.17 14.79 9.53
C ALA A 68 -4.77 13.90 10.64
N ASP A 69 -6.09 13.69 10.65
CA ASP A 69 -6.78 12.83 11.62
C ASP A 69 -6.79 11.37 11.13
N LEU A 70 -5.60 10.75 11.13
CA LEU A 70 -5.40 9.34 10.84
C LEU A 70 -5.18 8.54 12.13
N ARG A 71 -6.11 7.62 12.43
CA ARG A 71 -6.01 6.64 13.50
C ARG A 71 -5.43 5.33 12.97
N ARG A 72 -4.67 4.60 13.78
CA ARG A 72 -4.16 3.28 13.43
C ARG A 72 -4.84 2.22 14.31
N TYR A 73 -5.23 1.09 13.73
CA TYR A 73 -5.75 -0.03 14.50
C TYR A 73 -4.72 -0.45 15.56
N PRO A 74 -5.07 -0.50 16.86
CA PRO A 74 -4.11 -0.78 17.92
C PRO A 74 -3.56 -2.21 17.85
N ALA A 75 -2.23 -2.35 17.94
CA ALA A 75 -1.58 -3.66 17.97
C ALA A 75 -2.06 -4.55 19.13
N ALA A 76 -2.49 -3.94 20.25
CA ALA A 76 -3.03 -4.67 21.40
C ALA A 76 -4.39 -5.36 21.13
N LEU A 77 -5.07 -4.96 20.05
CA LEU A 77 -6.34 -5.58 19.62
C LEU A 77 -6.12 -6.65 18.53
N ASN A 78 -4.88 -6.83 18.04
CA ASN A 78 -4.54 -8.01 17.23
C ASN A 78 -4.43 -9.20 18.18
N GLN A 79 -5.49 -9.99 18.30
CA GLN A 79 -5.40 -11.26 19.02
C GLN A 79 -4.55 -12.23 18.19
N ASP A 80 -3.43 -12.69 18.74
CA ASP A 80 -2.61 -13.78 18.18
C ASP A 80 -3.40 -15.10 18.23
N THR A 81 -4.43 -15.23 17.38
CA THR A 81 -5.17 -16.47 17.23
C THR A 81 -4.46 -17.33 16.19
N LEU A 82 -3.50 -18.13 16.65
CA LEU A 82 -2.72 -19.09 15.85
C LEU A 82 -3.55 -20.14 15.08
N PHE A 83 -4.89 -20.16 15.23
CA PHE A 83 -5.74 -21.29 14.84
C PHE A 83 -7.09 -20.95 14.18
N GLU A 84 -7.43 -19.68 13.95
CA GLU A 84 -8.58 -19.29 13.10
C GLU A 84 -8.06 -18.93 11.68
N PRO A 85 -8.92 -18.80 10.64
CA PRO A 85 -8.60 -17.92 9.51
C PRO A 85 -8.59 -16.47 10.02
N ALA A 86 -7.59 -16.17 10.87
CA ALA A 86 -7.49 -15.01 11.75
C ALA A 86 -7.62 -13.69 10.98
N GLU A 87 -7.21 -13.69 9.71
CA GLU A 87 -7.19 -12.51 8.85
C GLU A 87 -8.58 -11.95 8.55
N ARG A 88 -9.59 -12.81 8.32
CA ARG A 88 -10.96 -12.36 8.01
C ARG A 88 -11.68 -11.82 9.25
N GLY A 89 -11.51 -12.51 10.39
CA GLY A 89 -12.04 -12.05 11.68
C GLY A 89 -11.42 -10.72 12.10
N MET A 90 -10.09 -10.61 12.00
CA MET A 90 -9.34 -9.40 12.33
C MET A 90 -9.80 -8.18 11.52
N LEU A 91 -10.04 -8.32 10.21
CA LEU A 91 -10.51 -7.18 9.41
C LEU A 91 -11.91 -6.71 9.85
N THR A 92 -12.78 -7.65 10.23
CA THR A 92 -14.13 -7.33 10.72
C THR A 92 -14.07 -6.58 12.05
N GLU A 93 -13.26 -7.06 13.00
CA GLU A 93 -13.03 -6.38 14.28
C GLU A 93 -12.40 -4.99 14.09
N ALA A 94 -11.49 -4.85 13.13
CA ALA A 94 -10.87 -3.57 12.80
C ALA A 94 -11.86 -2.57 12.19
N MET A 95 -12.79 -3.05 11.35
CA MET A 95 -13.87 -2.23 10.82
C MET A 95 -14.83 -1.78 11.92
N ASP A 96 -15.20 -2.67 12.84
CA ASP A 96 -16.05 -2.37 13.98
C ASP A 96 -15.41 -1.30 14.89
N TRP A 97 -14.13 -1.49 15.23
CA TRP A 97 -13.35 -0.49 15.95
C TRP A 97 -13.34 0.86 15.24
N ALA A 98 -13.13 0.89 13.92
CA ALA A 98 -13.10 2.15 13.16
C ALA A 98 -14.47 2.86 13.19
N ARG A 99 -15.57 2.10 13.11
CA ARG A 99 -16.93 2.64 13.28
C ARG A 99 -17.11 3.26 14.67
N GLU A 100 -16.67 2.58 15.73
CA GLU A 100 -16.72 3.11 17.10
C GLU A 100 -15.88 4.38 17.28
N GLN A 101 -14.76 4.51 16.54
CA GLN A 101 -13.94 5.72 16.53
C GLN A 101 -14.55 6.89 15.74
N GLY A 102 -15.72 6.70 15.12
CA GLY A 102 -16.37 7.70 14.26
C GLY A 102 -15.59 8.00 12.98
N VAL A 103 -14.84 7.02 12.48
CA VAL A 103 -14.06 7.12 11.24
C VAL A 103 -15.02 7.19 10.05
N ARG A 104 -14.68 8.04 9.07
CA ARG A 104 -15.38 8.08 7.78
C ARG A 104 -14.73 7.13 6.77
N TYR A 105 -13.40 7.21 6.64
CA TYR A 105 -12.67 6.43 5.66
C TYR A 105 -11.69 5.46 6.31
N ALA A 106 -11.83 4.18 6.01
CA ALA A 106 -10.88 3.14 6.42
C ALA A 106 -10.00 2.73 5.25
N VAL A 107 -8.69 2.76 5.43
CA VAL A 107 -7.69 2.25 4.49
C VAL A 107 -7.28 0.86 4.97
N THR A 108 -7.35 -0.12 4.08
CA THR A 108 -6.85 -1.48 4.31
C THR A 108 -6.17 -1.99 3.05
N GLY A 109 -5.54 -3.14 3.13
CA GLY A 109 -4.88 -3.74 1.98
C GLY A 109 -4.36 -5.14 2.22
N VAL A 110 -3.65 -5.63 1.21
CA VAL A 110 -3.02 -6.93 1.18
C VAL A 110 -1.63 -6.78 0.58
N VAL A 111 -0.63 -7.40 1.20
CA VAL A 111 0.69 -7.59 0.60
C VAL A 111 0.72 -8.96 -0.05
N ASP A 112 0.80 -8.98 -1.38
CA ASP A 112 0.83 -10.21 -2.19
C ASP A 112 2.26 -10.63 -2.56
N GLU A 113 3.21 -9.70 -2.56
CA GLU A 113 4.63 -9.97 -2.83
C GLU A 113 5.52 -9.03 -2.00
N TRP A 114 6.58 -9.56 -1.38
CA TRP A 114 7.53 -8.77 -0.58
C TRP A 114 8.85 -9.51 -0.38
N HIS A 115 9.69 -9.65 -1.40
CA HIS A 115 10.94 -10.39 -1.25
C HIS A 115 12.05 -9.91 -2.18
N TYR A 116 13.26 -10.41 -1.94
CA TYR A 116 14.31 -10.41 -2.94
C TYR A 116 14.21 -11.70 -3.73
N LYS A 117 14.17 -11.62 -5.07
CA LYS A 117 14.16 -12.81 -5.94
C LYS A 117 15.43 -13.63 -5.73
N VAL A 118 15.35 -14.93 -5.98
CA VAL A 118 16.52 -15.82 -5.91
C VAL A 118 17.37 -15.67 -7.19
N GLY A 119 18.70 -15.60 -7.04
CA GLY A 119 19.64 -15.44 -8.14
C GLY A 119 20.81 -14.52 -7.80
N ILE A 120 21.76 -14.37 -8.73
CA ILE A 120 22.97 -13.53 -8.54
C ILE A 120 22.61 -12.05 -8.35
N ASP A 121 21.57 -11.60 -9.04
CA ASP A 121 21.15 -10.19 -9.05
C ASP A 121 20.01 -9.87 -8.06
N GLY A 122 19.56 -10.83 -7.25
CA GLY A 122 18.61 -10.68 -6.15
C GLY A 122 17.69 -9.46 -6.20
N GLU A 123 16.85 -9.34 -7.22
CA GLU A 123 16.06 -8.13 -7.43
C GLU A 123 14.95 -8.01 -6.36
N PRO A 124 14.77 -6.84 -5.73
CA PRO A 124 13.63 -6.59 -4.84
C PRO A 124 12.31 -6.54 -5.61
N ALA A 125 11.30 -7.24 -5.13
CA ALA A 125 9.94 -7.19 -5.64
C ALA A 125 8.92 -6.97 -4.52
N ALA A 126 7.96 -6.10 -4.78
CA ALA A 126 6.84 -5.82 -3.90
C ALA A 126 5.53 -5.79 -4.70
N GLY A 127 4.45 -6.27 -4.11
CA GLY A 127 3.11 -6.34 -4.69
C GLY A 127 2.07 -6.08 -3.61
N ILE A 128 1.19 -5.10 -3.83
CA ILE A 128 0.25 -4.60 -2.82
C ILE A 128 -1.08 -4.24 -3.49
N THR A 129 -2.16 -4.59 -2.80
CA THR A 129 -3.52 -4.12 -3.07
C THR A 129 -4.01 -3.24 -1.92
N PHE A 130 -4.67 -2.13 -2.24
CA PHE A 130 -5.28 -1.20 -1.30
C PHE A 130 -6.76 -1.00 -1.59
N GLN A 131 -7.51 -0.72 -0.53
CA GLN A 131 -8.89 -0.26 -0.60
C GLN A 131 -9.12 0.87 0.39
N VAL A 132 -9.96 1.83 0.00
CA VAL A 132 -10.57 2.82 0.88
C VAL A 132 -12.06 2.53 0.98
N ILE A 133 -12.52 2.32 2.20
CA ILE A 133 -13.91 1.98 2.52
C ILE A 133 -14.56 3.19 3.20
N ASP A 134 -15.71 3.63 2.70
CA ASP A 134 -16.54 4.64 3.36
C ASP A 134 -17.48 3.96 4.37
N LEU A 135 -17.15 4.12 5.66
CA LEU A 135 -17.88 3.52 6.78
C LEU A 135 -19.21 4.22 7.06
N GLN A 136 -19.44 5.42 6.52
CA GLN A 136 -20.70 6.15 6.66
C GLN A 136 -21.67 5.87 5.50
N ALA A 137 -21.16 5.39 4.37
CA ALA A 137 -21.94 5.05 3.18
C ALA A 137 -22.19 3.53 3.03
N GLY A 138 -22.46 2.84 4.15
CA GLY A 138 -22.78 1.40 4.13
C GLY A 138 -21.58 0.50 3.80
N GLU A 139 -20.38 0.89 4.24
CA GLU A 139 -19.13 0.12 4.08
C GLU A 139 -18.75 -0.16 2.62
N LYS A 140 -19.07 0.80 1.74
CA LYS A 140 -18.75 0.70 0.33
C LYS A 140 -17.27 1.00 0.08
N VAL A 141 -16.61 0.17 -0.73
CA VAL A 141 -15.30 0.51 -1.31
C VAL A 141 -15.49 1.69 -2.27
N VAL A 142 -14.89 2.83 -1.92
CA VAL A 142 -15.00 4.09 -2.67
C VAL A 142 -13.76 4.37 -3.52
N TRP A 143 -12.67 3.65 -3.26
CA TRP A 143 -11.46 3.65 -4.07
C TRP A 143 -10.68 2.36 -3.83
N SER A 144 -10.02 1.85 -4.87
CA SER A 144 -9.08 0.75 -4.73
C SER A 144 -7.92 0.88 -5.71
N ALA A 145 -6.80 0.26 -5.38
CA ALA A 145 -5.62 0.24 -6.23
C ALA A 145 -4.86 -1.06 -6.03
N ALA A 146 -4.30 -1.63 -7.10
CA ALA A 146 -3.44 -2.78 -7.03
C ALA A 146 -2.20 -2.54 -7.87
N GLY A 147 -1.05 -3.06 -7.42
CA GLY A 147 0.14 -2.99 -8.24
C GLY A 147 1.30 -3.80 -7.73
N GLY A 148 2.26 -3.99 -8.63
CA GLY A 148 3.50 -4.68 -8.37
C GLY A 148 4.67 -3.91 -8.96
N LYS A 149 5.83 -3.99 -8.30
CA LYS A 149 7.06 -3.32 -8.73
C LYS A 149 8.27 -4.21 -8.45
N SER A 150 9.07 -4.44 -9.48
CA SER A 150 10.43 -4.98 -9.34
C SER A 150 11.46 -3.87 -9.49
N GLY A 151 12.43 -3.80 -8.58
CA GLY A 151 13.57 -2.90 -8.65
C GLY A 151 14.83 -3.57 -9.18
N TRP A 152 15.93 -2.80 -9.19
CA TRP A 152 17.25 -3.30 -9.59
C TRP A 152 17.97 -4.02 -8.46
N SER A 153 18.97 -4.83 -8.78
CA SER A 153 19.77 -5.63 -7.84
C SER A 153 20.39 -4.86 -6.66
N ARG A 154 20.60 -3.56 -6.81
CA ARG A 154 21.20 -2.69 -5.80
C ARG A 154 20.18 -1.87 -5.00
N GLU A 155 18.89 -2.05 -5.26
CA GLU A 155 17.84 -1.34 -4.54
C GLU A 155 17.44 -2.07 -3.26
N ALA A 156 17.07 -1.29 -2.24
CA ALA A 156 16.48 -1.85 -1.04
C ALA A 156 15.01 -2.24 -1.31
N LEU A 157 14.59 -3.42 -0.85
CA LEU A 157 13.20 -3.87 -0.94
C LEU A 157 12.23 -2.86 -0.31
N SER A 158 12.59 -2.28 0.84
CA SER A 158 11.79 -1.22 1.47
C SER A 158 11.65 0.03 0.60
N ALA A 159 12.69 0.38 -0.17
CA ALA A 159 12.63 1.52 -1.08
C ALA A 159 11.73 1.23 -2.29
N VAL A 160 11.77 0.00 -2.83
CA VAL A 160 10.86 -0.43 -3.91
C VAL A 160 9.41 -0.45 -3.43
N ALA A 161 9.15 -1.02 -2.25
CA ALA A 161 7.83 -1.02 -1.64
C ALA A 161 7.32 0.40 -1.38
N GLN A 162 8.16 1.30 -0.85
CA GLN A 162 7.76 2.69 -0.62
C GLN A 162 7.44 3.42 -1.92
N LYS A 163 8.20 3.19 -3.00
CA LYS A 163 7.88 3.74 -4.33
C LYS A 163 6.54 3.22 -4.81
N LEU A 164 6.32 1.90 -4.76
CA LEU A 164 5.05 1.28 -5.15
C LEU A 164 3.86 1.84 -4.36
N ILE A 165 3.93 1.87 -3.03
CA ILE A 165 2.84 2.40 -2.18
C ILE A 165 2.58 3.87 -2.49
N LYS A 166 3.64 4.67 -2.70
CA LYS A 166 3.49 6.07 -3.07
C LYS A 166 2.77 6.24 -4.42
N ASP A 167 3.14 5.44 -5.41
CA ASP A 167 2.54 5.47 -6.74
C ASP A 167 1.08 5.00 -6.71
N LEU A 168 0.76 3.94 -5.94
CA LEU A 168 -0.62 3.49 -5.75
C LEU A 168 -1.48 4.56 -5.07
N LEU A 169 -0.96 5.18 -4.01
CA LEU A 169 -1.71 6.19 -3.27
C LEU A 169 -1.84 7.49 -4.05
N SER A 170 -0.94 7.84 -4.99
CA SER A 170 -0.93 9.17 -5.62
C SER A 170 -2.25 9.54 -6.28
N ASP A 171 -2.94 8.54 -6.82
CA ASP A 171 -4.13 8.70 -7.65
C ASP A 171 -5.43 8.66 -6.84
N ALA A 172 -5.38 8.36 -5.54
CA ALA A 172 -6.58 8.45 -4.70
C ALA A 172 -7.08 9.90 -4.71
N PRO A 173 -8.35 10.16 -5.07
CA PRO A 173 -8.82 11.50 -5.40
C PRO A 173 -9.14 12.31 -4.13
N LEU A 174 -8.11 12.69 -3.38
CA LEU A 174 -8.25 13.49 -2.16
C LEU A 174 -8.66 14.93 -2.48
N GLU A 175 -9.63 15.45 -1.74
CA GLU A 175 -10.02 16.87 -1.73
C GLU A 175 -9.70 17.52 -0.39
#